data_AF-A0A2D6W0R6-F1
#
_entry.id   AF-A0A2D6W0R6-F1
#
_cell.length_a   1.000
_cell.length_b   1.000
_cell.length_c   1.000
_cell.angle_alpha   90.00
_cell.angle_beta   90.00
_cell.angle_gamma   90.00
#
_symmetry.space_group_name_H-M   'P 1'
#
loop_
_entity.id
_entity.type
_entity.pdbx_description
1 polymer ?
#
loop_
_entity_poly.entity_id
_entity_poly.type
_entity_poly.pdbx_seq_one_letter_code
_entity_poly.pdbx_strand_id
1 'polypeptide(L)'
;MSKLTPGPWQAVALSGVGGPYSIRMAYAGKDTFYGVRQIHRKEDASAIAAVPDMFKALQDLEYWFNTDQEILDAMDADTRADHERQLGKIRAAIAKAKGLVA
;
A
#
# COMPACT_ATOMS: atom_id res chain seq x y z
N MET A 1 8.80 -13.57 -6.89
CA MET A 1 7.50 -13.03 -7.36
C MET A 1 6.81 -12.33 -6.19
N SER A 2 6.25 -11.14 -6.40
CA SER A 2 5.46 -10.43 -5.38
C SER A 2 4.24 -11.28 -4.99
N LYS A 3 3.92 -11.35 -3.69
CA LYS A 3 2.70 -12.02 -3.18
C LYS A 3 1.43 -11.18 -3.41
N LEU A 4 1.57 -9.92 -3.82
CA LEU A 4 0.45 -8.99 -4.00
C LEU A 4 -0.10 -9.09 -5.43
N THR A 5 -1.43 -9.06 -5.55
CA THR A 5 -2.10 -8.88 -6.85
C THR A 5 -1.68 -7.53 -7.44
N PRO A 6 -1.04 -7.49 -8.62
CA PRO A 6 -0.57 -6.24 -9.21
C PRO A 6 -1.74 -5.29 -9.50
N GLY A 7 -1.47 -4.00 -9.36
CA GLY A 7 -2.39 -2.95 -9.78
C GLY A 7 -2.49 -2.83 -11.31
N PRO A 8 -3.32 -1.90 -11.82
CA PRO A 8 -4.16 -0.98 -11.04
C PRO A 8 -5.39 -1.69 -10.45
N TRP A 9 -5.80 -1.27 -9.25
CA TRP A 9 -7.08 -1.67 -8.65
C TRP A 9 -8.10 -0.57 -8.88
N GLN A 10 -9.36 -0.94 -9.07
CA GLN A 10 -10.41 0.01 -9.43
C GLN A 10 -11.65 -0.19 -8.57
N ALA A 11 -12.10 0.88 -7.92
CA ALA A 11 -13.41 0.92 -7.29
C ALA A 11 -14.49 0.97 -8.38
N VAL A 12 -15.43 0.04 -8.32
CA VAL A 12 -16.57 -0.03 -9.24
C VAL A 12 -17.87 -0.07 -8.45
N ALA A 13 -18.90 0.59 -8.96
CA ALA A 13 -20.25 0.45 -8.43
C ALA A 13 -20.92 -0.76 -9.10
N LEU A 14 -21.57 -1.62 -8.31
CA LEU A 14 -22.30 -2.78 -8.83
C LEU A 14 -23.80 -2.58 -8.61
N SER A 15 -24.59 -2.81 -9.65
CA SER A 15 -26.05 -2.95 -9.52
C SER A 15 -26.36 -4.42 -9.22
N GLY A 16 -26.68 -4.77 -7.97
CA GLY A 16 -27.11 -6.13 -7.58
C GLY A 16 -26.45 -6.70 -6.31
N VAL A 17 -26.28 -8.03 -6.26
CA VAL A 17 -25.75 -8.76 -5.10
C VAL A 17 -24.22 -8.58 -5.01
N GLY A 18 -23.73 -8.06 -3.87
CA GLY A 18 -22.31 -7.76 -3.69
C GLY A 18 -22.00 -6.43 -2.99
N GLY A 19 -23.01 -5.70 -2.53
CA GLY A 19 -22.87 -4.34 -1.97
C GLY A 19 -22.76 -3.29 -3.08
N PRO A 20 -22.95 -1.99 -2.75
CA PRO A 20 -22.93 -0.93 -3.75
C PRO A 20 -21.58 -0.77 -4.44
N TYR A 21 -20.47 -1.18 -3.79
CA TYR A 21 -19.12 -1.06 -4.35
C TYR A 21 -18.29 -2.35 -4.24
N SER A 22 -17.33 -2.50 -5.16
CA SER A 22 -16.36 -3.60 -5.21
C SER A 22 -15.03 -3.13 -5.80
N ILE A 23 -13.97 -3.91 -5.60
CA ILE A 23 -12.64 -3.66 -6.17
C ILE A 23 -12.39 -4.62 -7.31
N ARG A 24 -12.30 -4.08 -8.52
CA ARG A 24 -11.85 -4.80 -9.71
C ARG A 24 -10.32 -4.83 -9.72
N MET A 25 -9.76 -6.02 -9.94
CA MET A 25 -8.31 -6.25 -10.04
C MET A 25 -8.00 -7.01 -11.33
N ALA A 26 -6.83 -6.78 -11.91
CA ALA A 26 -6.34 -7.58 -13.02
C ALA A 26 -6.06 -9.02 -12.54
N TYR A 27 -6.63 -10.02 -13.21
CA TYR A 27 -6.34 -11.43 -12.94
C TYR A 27 -6.08 -12.18 -14.24
N ALA A 28 -4.82 -12.58 -14.45
CA ALA A 28 -4.39 -13.47 -15.53
C ALA A 28 -4.93 -13.10 -16.95
N GLY A 29 -5.00 -11.81 -17.27
CA GLY A 29 -5.49 -11.35 -18.58
C GLY A 29 -6.99 -11.53 -18.83
N LYS A 30 -7.79 -11.80 -17.79
CA LYS A 30 -9.26 -11.83 -17.88
C LYS A 30 -9.87 -10.49 -17.44
N ASP A 31 -10.93 -10.07 -18.14
CA ASP A 31 -11.44 -8.70 -18.11
C ASP A 31 -12.15 -8.27 -16.81
N THR A 32 -12.55 -9.20 -15.92
CA THR A 32 -13.29 -8.83 -14.70
C THR A 32 -13.10 -9.83 -13.55
N PHE A 33 -12.15 -9.55 -12.64
CA PHE A 33 -12.09 -10.19 -11.32
C PHE A 33 -12.39 -9.17 -10.21
N TYR A 34 -13.41 -9.47 -9.39
CA TYR A 34 -13.78 -8.65 -8.22
C TYR A 34 -13.14 -9.22 -6.95
N GLY A 35 -11.95 -8.72 -6.62
CA GLY A 35 -11.13 -9.24 -5.51
C GLY A 35 -11.67 -8.90 -4.12
N VAL A 36 -12.30 -7.73 -3.96
CA VAL A 36 -12.96 -7.31 -2.72
C VAL A 36 -14.38 -6.88 -3.03
N ARG A 37 -15.36 -7.38 -2.27
CA ARG A 37 -16.79 -7.14 -2.46
C ARG A 37 -17.43 -6.72 -1.14
N GLN A 38 -18.72 -6.33 -1.20
CA GLN A 38 -19.54 -5.91 -0.07
C GLN A 38 -19.05 -4.62 0.61
N ILE A 39 -18.50 -3.70 -0.18
CA ILE A 39 -18.06 -2.40 0.31
C ILE A 39 -19.24 -1.44 0.26
N HIS A 40 -19.61 -0.89 1.41
CA HIS A 40 -20.85 -0.13 1.57
C HIS A 40 -20.69 1.35 1.23
N ARG A 41 -19.51 1.92 1.48
CA ARG A 41 -19.21 3.34 1.27
C ARG A 41 -18.25 3.51 0.09
N LYS A 42 -18.44 4.59 -0.66
CA LYS A 42 -17.60 4.91 -1.82
C LYS A 42 -16.17 5.25 -1.39
N GLU A 43 -16.05 5.91 -0.24
CA GLU A 43 -14.80 6.34 0.37
C GLU A 43 -13.93 5.13 0.73
N ASP A 44 -14.55 4.12 1.34
CA ASP A 44 -13.88 2.85 1.69
C ASP A 44 -13.38 2.14 0.42
N ALA A 45 -14.21 2.08 -0.63
CA ALA A 45 -13.82 1.47 -1.89
C ALA A 45 -12.67 2.23 -2.56
N SER A 46 -12.70 3.56 -2.51
CA SER A 46 -11.64 4.41 -3.07
C SER A 46 -10.33 4.23 -2.29
N ALA A 47 -10.39 4.17 -0.96
CA ALA A 47 -9.22 3.94 -0.11
C ALA A 47 -8.59 2.56 -0.37
N ILE A 48 -9.40 1.51 -0.51
CA ILE A 48 -8.90 0.17 -0.84
C ILE A 48 -8.29 0.14 -2.24
N ALA A 49 -8.92 0.79 -3.23
CA ALA A 49 -8.39 0.84 -4.60
C ALA A 49 -7.01 1.51 -4.69
N ALA A 50 -6.71 2.45 -3.79
CA ALA A 50 -5.42 3.15 -3.74
C ALA A 50 -4.28 2.35 -3.09
N VAL A 51 -4.55 1.16 -2.52
CA VAL A 51 -3.55 0.35 -1.80
C VAL A 51 -2.29 0.05 -2.63
N PRO A 52 -2.35 -0.33 -3.93
CA PRO A 52 -1.14 -0.56 -4.73
C PRO A 52 -0.25 0.69 -4.83
N ASP A 53 -0.86 1.86 -5.03
CA ASP A 53 -0.15 3.13 -5.17
C ASP A 53 0.43 3.57 -3.82
N MET A 54 -0.33 3.43 -2.74
CA MET A 54 0.15 3.68 -1.37
C MET A 54 1.31 2.75 -1.00
N PHE A 55 1.23 1.47 -1.39
CA PHE A 55 2.30 0.52 -1.14
C PHE A 55 3.56 0.88 -1.94
N LYS A 56 3.42 1.28 -3.20
CA LYS A 56 4.54 1.78 -4.00
C LYS A 56 5.15 3.04 -3.39
N ALA A 57 4.34 4.00 -2.95
CA ALA A 57 4.82 5.20 -2.27
C ALA A 57 5.60 4.87 -0.98
N LEU A 58 5.16 3.88 -0.20
CA LEU A 58 5.91 3.41 0.97
C LEU A 58 7.27 2.81 0.58
N GLN A 59 7.35 2.03 -0.50
CA GLN A 59 8.62 1.48 -0.99
C GLN A 59 9.57 2.59 -1.47
N ASP A 60 9.04 3.62 -2.12
CA ASP A 60 9.83 4.77 -2.55
C ASP A 60 10.33 5.56 -1.34
N LEU A 61 9.49 5.76 -0.32
CA LEU A 61 9.91 6.36 0.95
C LEU A 61 10.96 5.51 1.68
N GLU A 62 10.82 4.18 1.71
CA GLU A 62 11.84 3.29 2.29
C GLU A 62 13.17 3.45 1.57
N TYR A 63 13.18 3.51 0.25
CA TYR A 63 14.38 3.74 -0.55
C TYR A 63 15.03 5.08 -0.21
N TRP A 64 14.25 6.17 -0.15
CA TRP A 64 14.79 7.50 0.15
C TRP A 64 15.28 7.66 1.59
N PHE A 65 14.56 7.07 2.56
CA PHE A 65 14.97 7.10 3.96
C PHE A 65 16.11 6.13 4.24
N ASN A 66 16.30 5.08 3.44
CA ASN A 66 17.49 4.24 3.54
C ASN A 66 18.69 4.91 2.87
N THR A 67 19.08 6.06 3.42
CA THR A 67 20.12 6.95 2.91
C THR A 67 21.52 6.47 3.30
N ASP A 68 22.55 7.11 2.73
CA ASP A 68 23.95 6.74 2.94
C ASP A 68 24.44 7.12 4.34
N GLN A 69 25.43 6.38 4.85
CA GLN A 69 25.98 6.58 6.19
C GLN A 69 26.56 7.98 6.38
N GLU A 70 27.17 8.56 5.34
CA GLU A 70 27.70 9.93 5.37
C GLU A 70 26.61 10.97 5.67
N ILE A 71 25.39 10.75 5.15
CA ILE A 71 24.25 11.63 5.42
C ILE A 71 23.76 11.45 6.85
N LEU A 72 23.72 10.20 7.35
CA LEU A 72 23.34 9.90 8.73
C LEU A 72 24.34 10.47 9.75
N ASP A 73 25.62 10.52 9.41
CA ASP A 73 26.67 11.04 10.28
C ASP A 73 26.74 12.57 10.28
N ALA A 74 26.20 13.22 9.24
CA ALA A 74 26.04 14.67 9.18
C ALA A 74 24.81 15.19 9.97
N MET A 75 23.88 14.30 10.37
CA MET A 75 22.71 14.66 11.17
C MET A 75 23.10 14.89 12.64
N ASP A 76 22.47 15.86 13.28
CA ASP A 76 22.49 15.95 14.74
C ASP A 76 21.73 14.77 15.37
N ALA A 77 21.94 14.56 16.67
CA ALA A 77 21.42 13.39 17.38
C ALA A 77 19.87 13.31 17.33
N ASP A 78 19.17 14.43 17.43
CA ASP A 78 17.71 14.46 17.47
C ASP A 78 17.13 14.18 16.08
N THR A 79 17.71 14.79 15.04
CA THR A 79 17.36 14.54 13.64
C THR A 79 17.61 13.08 13.26
N ARG A 80 18.75 12.51 13.66
CA ARG A 80 19.07 11.09 13.41
C ARG A 80 18.07 10.16 14.11
N ALA A 81 17.75 10.44 15.37
CA ALA A 81 16.79 9.65 16.11
C ALA A 81 15.38 9.71 15.48
N ASP A 82 14.95 10.87 14.97
CA ASP A 82 13.67 10.94 14.25
C ASP A 82 13.71 10.18 12.92
N HIS A 83 14.78 10.35 12.15
CA HIS A 83 14.98 9.64 10.89
C HIS A 83 14.86 8.11 11.07
N GLU A 84 15.55 7.55 12.07
CA GLU A 84 15.48 6.13 12.40
C GLU A 84 14.07 5.69 12.81
N ARG A 85 13.35 6.50 13.60
CA ARG A 85 11.94 6.23 13.96
C ARG A 85 11.03 6.22 12.73
N GLN A 86 11.19 7.17 11.80
CA GLN A 86 10.36 7.22 10.59
C GLN A 86 10.64 6.02 9.67
N LEU A 87 11.92 5.70 9.44
CA LEU A 87 12.30 4.51 8.67
C LEU A 87 11.75 3.22 9.29
N GLY A 88 11.77 3.12 10.62
CA GLY A 88 11.15 2.01 11.36
C GLY A 88 9.64 1.89 11.11
N LYS A 89 8.89 3.00 11.14
CA LYS A 89 7.44 3.03 10.84
C LYS A 89 7.15 2.62 9.39
N ILE A 90 7.94 3.11 8.44
CA ILE A 90 7.81 2.76 7.01
C ILE A 90 8.01 1.25 6.83
N ARG A 91 9.11 0.70 7.37
CA ARG A 91 9.41 -0.74 7.31
C ARG A 91 8.31 -1.59 7.95
N ALA A 92 7.78 -1.17 9.10
CA ALA A 92 6.68 -1.86 9.76
C ALA A 92 5.40 -1.87 8.90
N ALA A 93 5.05 -0.74 8.28
CA ALA A 93 3.90 -0.65 7.38
C ALA A 93 4.07 -1.55 6.13
N ILE A 94 5.26 -1.55 5.52
CA ILE A 94 5.59 -2.45 4.40
C ILE A 94 5.50 -3.92 4.82
N ALA A 95 6.01 -4.28 5.99
CA ALA A 95 5.96 -5.64 6.51
C ALA A 95 4.51 -6.09 6.74
N LYS A 96 3.67 -5.23 7.32
CA LYS A 96 2.23 -5.48 7.47
C LYS A 96 1.54 -5.67 6.12
N ALA A 97 1.79 -4.79 5.15
CA ALA A 97 1.21 -4.90 3.81
C ALA A 97 1.62 -6.19 3.07
N LYS A 98 2.83 -6.70 3.33
CA LYS A 98 3.30 -8.00 2.82
C LYS A 98 2.76 -9.21 3.58
N GLY A 99 1.96 -9.00 4.64
CA GLY A 99 1.46 -10.07 5.50
C GLY A 99 2.55 -10.75 6.34
N LEU A 100 3.62 -10.03 6.68
CA LEU A 100 4.74 -10.54 7.48
C LEU A 100 4.57 -10.29 8.98
N VAL A 101 3.56 -9.51 9.38
CA VAL A 101 3.22 -9.21 10.77
C VAL A 101 1.72 -9.42 10.94
N ALA A 102 1.33 -10.22 11.93
CA ALA A 102 -0.06 -10.51 12.29
C ALA A 102 -0.64 -9.42 13.21
#